data_AF-A0A1B1AIL5-F1
#
_entry.id   AF-A0A1B1AIL5-F1
#
_cell.length_a   1.000
_cell.length_b   1.000
_cell.length_c   1.000
_cell.angle_alpha   90.00
_cell.angle_beta   90.00
_cell.angle_gamma   90.00
#
_symmetry.space_group_name_H-M   'P 1'
#
loop_
_entity.id
_entity.type
_entity.pdbx_description
1 polymer ?
#
loop_
_entity_poly.entity_id
_entity_poly.type
_entity_poly.pdbx_seq_one_letter_code
_entity_poly.pdbx_strand_id
1 'polypeptide(L)'
;MNRKWVDNEVYFGPDRRKGGLGKRWGDRRSYNDAAEPPPLGAVMRRLRVQLNSTFTADDRRRVYELARFAASEAERQHLTTCADHLRNVLTSIAAGDFTAADSSVLQAQAAFNGPR
;
A
#
# COMPACT_ATOMS: atom_id res chain seq x y z
N MET A 1 18.27 11.85 6.29
CA MET A 1 17.70 10.48 6.31
C MET A 1 16.88 10.29 5.03
N ASN A 2 17.32 9.37 4.16
CA ASN A 2 16.97 9.29 2.74
C ASN A 2 15.55 8.68 2.56
N ARG A 3 14.49 9.51 2.62
CA ARG A 3 13.10 9.06 2.41
C ARG A 3 12.89 8.70 0.92
N LYS A 4 13.22 7.46 0.54
CA LYS A 4 13.08 6.95 -0.85
C LYS A 4 11.66 6.47 -1.18
N TRP A 5 10.77 6.41 -0.20
CA TRP A 5 9.33 6.22 -0.37
C TRP A 5 8.61 7.45 0.17
N VAL A 6 7.74 8.01 -0.66
CA VAL A 6 6.91 9.16 -0.34
C VAL A 6 5.57 8.66 0.14
N ASP A 7 5.18 9.21 1.27
CA ASP A 7 3.85 9.04 1.83
C ASP A 7 3.37 10.43 2.27
N ASN A 8 2.61 11.07 1.40
CA ASN A 8 1.95 12.34 1.67
C ASN A 8 0.44 12.21 1.41
N GLU A 9 -0.30 13.29 1.59
CA GLU A 9 -1.76 13.31 1.44
C GLU A 9 -2.22 12.91 0.03
N VAL A 10 -1.39 13.11 -0.99
CA VAL A 10 -1.77 12.97 -2.40
C VAL A 10 -1.12 11.75 -3.07
N TYR A 11 -0.11 11.15 -2.44
CA TYR A 11 0.73 10.13 -3.05
C TYR A 11 1.35 9.19 -2.03
N PHE A 12 1.16 7.89 -2.28
CA PHE A 12 1.91 6.82 -1.65
C PHE A 12 2.68 6.04 -2.71
N GLY A 13 4.01 6.04 -2.63
CA GLY A 13 4.85 5.32 -3.58
C GLY A 13 6.32 5.72 -3.57
N PRO A 14 7.13 5.13 -4.47
CA PRO A 14 8.53 5.50 -4.65
C PRO A 14 8.77 7.01 -4.80
N ASP A 15 9.79 7.54 -4.14
CA ASP A 15 10.21 8.93 -4.36
C ASP A 15 10.74 9.08 -5.78
N ARG A 16 9.95 9.78 -6.60
CA ARG A 16 10.22 10.05 -8.00
C ARG A 16 10.96 11.37 -8.22
N ARG A 17 11.33 12.10 -7.15
CA ARG A 17 11.93 13.44 -7.23
C ARG A 17 13.46 13.43 -7.34
N LYS A 18 14.15 12.38 -6.86
CA LYS A 18 15.60 12.22 -7.09
C LYS A 18 15.90 11.69 -8.49
N GLY A 19 15.79 12.57 -9.49
CA GLY A 19 16.53 12.40 -10.73
C GLY A 19 17.98 12.81 -10.50
N GLY A 20 18.89 11.85 -10.31
CA GLY A 20 20.29 12.08 -10.67
C GLY A 20 20.42 12.38 -12.18
N LEU A 21 21.56 12.97 -12.58
CA LEU A 21 21.99 13.32 -13.94
C LEU A 21 21.05 12.82 -15.05
N GLY A 22 20.30 13.77 -15.63
CA GLY A 22 19.33 13.63 -16.72
C GLY A 22 19.16 12.24 -17.33
N LYS A 23 18.06 11.56 -17.00
CA LYS A 23 17.62 10.36 -17.72
C LYS A 23 17.49 10.69 -19.21
N ARG A 24 18.08 9.84 -20.06
CA ARG A 24 17.92 9.93 -21.52
C ARG A 24 16.45 9.75 -21.89
N TRP A 25 16.01 10.48 -22.91
CA TRP A 25 14.66 10.34 -23.47
C TRP A 25 14.42 8.86 -23.84
N GLY A 26 13.42 8.24 -23.20
CA GLY A 26 13.05 6.84 -23.40
C GLY A 26 13.25 5.93 -22.18
N ASP A 27 13.92 6.39 -21.12
CA ASP A 27 14.13 5.58 -19.91
C ASP A 27 12.88 5.53 -19.02
N ARG A 28 12.17 4.39 -19.02
CA ARG A 28 11.01 4.13 -18.15
C ARG A 28 11.50 3.86 -16.72
N ARG A 29 11.04 4.67 -15.76
CA ARG A 29 11.29 4.43 -14.32
C ARG A 29 10.69 3.08 -13.92
N SER A 30 11.55 2.10 -13.63
CA SER A 30 11.14 0.84 -13.04
C SER A 30 10.92 0.99 -11.53
N TYR A 31 10.06 0.17 -10.96
CA TYR A 31 9.80 0.14 -9.51
C TYR A 31 11.07 -0.15 -8.68
N ASN A 32 12.07 -0.80 -9.29
CA ASN A 32 13.30 -1.25 -8.65
C ASN A 32 14.30 -0.10 -8.35
N ASP A 33 14.11 1.09 -8.93
CA ASP A 33 14.96 2.27 -8.65
C ASP A 33 14.64 2.90 -7.27
N ALA A 34 13.51 2.52 -6.65
CA ALA A 34 13.13 2.91 -5.30
C ALA A 34 13.98 2.14 -4.27
N ALA A 35 14.22 2.69 -3.06
CA ALA A 35 14.75 1.82 -1.99
C ALA A 35 13.80 0.66 -1.69
N GLU A 36 14.29 -0.23 -0.84
CA GLU A 36 13.49 -1.25 -0.18
C GLU A 36 12.12 -0.70 0.25
N PRO A 37 11.03 -1.36 -0.18
CA PRO A 37 9.68 -0.94 0.16
C PRO A 37 9.45 -0.99 1.67
N PRO A 38 8.49 -0.20 2.19
CA PRO A 38 8.12 -0.29 3.60
C PRO A 38 7.63 -1.71 3.95
N PRO A 39 7.93 -2.21 5.17
CA PRO A 39 7.52 -3.55 5.57
C PRO A 39 6.00 -3.68 5.56
N LEU A 40 5.50 -4.81 5.06
CA LEU A 40 4.07 -5.07 4.85
C LEU A 40 3.23 -4.84 6.12
N GLY A 41 3.72 -5.30 7.29
CA GLY A 41 3.04 -5.07 8.57
C GLY A 41 2.85 -3.59 8.93
N ALA A 42 3.83 -2.73 8.63
CA ALA A 42 3.73 -1.30 8.87
C ALA A 42 2.69 -0.65 7.93
N VAL A 43 2.64 -1.10 6.68
CA VAL A 43 1.66 -0.63 5.70
C VAL A 43 0.24 -1.03 6.10
N MET A 44 0.02 -2.29 6.49
CA MET A 44 -1.29 -2.74 6.98
C MET A 44 -1.73 -1.96 8.22
N ARG A 45 -0.81 -1.70 9.17
CA ARG A 45 -1.12 -0.87 10.34
C ARG A 45 -1.53 0.54 9.93
N ARG A 46 -0.84 1.15 8.96
CA ARG A 46 -1.16 2.49 8.48
C ARG A 46 -2.50 2.54 7.74
N LEU A 47 -2.78 1.52 6.94
CA LEU A 47 -4.06 1.36 6.25
C LEU A 47 -5.22 1.37 7.25
N ARG A 48 -5.11 0.65 8.38
CA ARG A 48 -6.13 0.69 9.45
C ARG A 48 -6.31 2.07 10.07
N VAL A 49 -5.23 2.79 10.34
CA VAL A 49 -5.32 4.16 10.89
C VAL A 49 -6.09 5.07 9.94
N GLN A 50 -5.81 4.98 8.64
CA GLN A 50 -6.51 5.80 7.64
C GLN A 50 -7.96 5.36 7.44
N LEU A 51 -8.26 4.06 7.53
CA LEU A 51 -9.62 3.55 7.46
C LEU A 51 -10.51 4.03 8.62
N ASN A 52 -9.91 4.39 9.76
CA ASN A 52 -10.63 4.90 10.93
C ASN A 52 -10.67 6.44 11.01
N SER A 53 -10.08 7.14 10.03
CA SER A 53 -10.06 8.61 9.99
C SER A 53 -11.30 9.16 9.28
N THR A 54 -11.63 10.44 9.47
CA THR A 54 -12.72 11.11 8.75
C THR A 54 -12.43 11.13 7.25
N PHE A 55 -13.29 10.48 6.44
CA PHE A 55 -13.05 10.29 5.01
C PHE A 55 -13.49 11.48 4.16
N THR A 56 -12.52 12.10 3.50
CA THR A 56 -12.75 12.90 2.29
C THR A 56 -12.59 12.01 1.03
N ALA A 57 -12.98 12.53 -0.14
CA ALA A 57 -12.81 11.78 -1.40
C ALA A 57 -11.34 11.47 -1.72
N ASP A 58 -10.41 12.36 -1.33
CA ASP A 58 -8.97 12.17 -1.51
C ASP A 58 -8.42 11.06 -0.59
N ASP A 59 -8.96 10.94 0.62
CA ASP A 59 -8.60 9.86 1.55
C ASP A 59 -8.95 8.49 0.97
N ARG A 60 -10.10 8.37 0.29
CA ARG A 60 -10.49 7.10 -0.35
C ARG A 60 -9.47 6.64 -1.40
N ARG A 61 -8.97 7.56 -2.22
CA ARG A 61 -7.94 7.25 -3.23
C ARG A 61 -6.65 6.80 -2.56
N ARG A 62 -6.22 7.52 -1.52
CA ARG A 62 -4.98 7.18 -0.78
C ARG A 62 -5.05 5.81 -0.12
N VAL A 63 -6.15 5.52 0.56
CA VAL A 63 -6.40 4.21 1.20
C VAL A 63 -6.40 3.10 0.15
N TYR A 64 -6.99 3.33 -1.02
CA TYR A 64 -6.95 2.39 -2.13
C TYR A 64 -5.53 2.14 -2.64
N GLU A 65 -4.71 3.19 -2.84
CA GLU A 65 -3.31 3.07 -3.27
C GLU A 65 -2.47 2.29 -2.25
N LEU A 66 -2.67 2.54 -0.95
CA LEU A 66 -2.02 1.80 0.13
C LEU A 66 -2.43 0.33 0.17
N ALA A 67 -3.72 0.03 0.07
CA ALA A 67 -4.22 -1.35 0.02
C ALA A 67 -3.68 -2.10 -1.21
N ARG A 68 -3.57 -1.42 -2.35
CA ARG A 68 -3.05 -2.01 -3.60
C ARG A 68 -1.58 -2.37 -3.45
N PHE A 69 -0.78 -1.45 -2.91
CA PHE A 69 0.62 -1.74 -2.62
C PHE A 69 0.74 -2.90 -1.62
N ALA A 70 -0.05 -2.92 -0.55
CA ALA A 70 0.00 -4.00 0.44
C ALA A 70 -0.29 -5.36 -0.20
N ALA A 71 -1.31 -5.44 -1.07
CA ALA A 71 -1.65 -6.67 -1.79
C ALA A 71 -0.49 -7.14 -2.68
N SER A 72 0.07 -6.25 -3.51
CA SER A 72 1.22 -6.59 -4.37
C SER A 72 2.47 -6.99 -3.56
N GLU A 73 2.69 -6.38 -2.41
CA GLU A 73 3.82 -6.70 -1.53
C GLU A 73 3.62 -8.04 -0.80
N ALA A 74 2.40 -8.38 -0.42
CA ALA A 74 2.05 -9.70 0.11
C ALA A 74 2.24 -10.80 -0.95
N GLU A 75 1.84 -10.55 -2.21
CA GLU A 75 2.09 -11.44 -3.34
C GLU A 75 3.59 -11.67 -3.57
N ARG A 76 4.39 -10.59 -3.55
CA ARG A 76 5.85 -10.65 -3.69
C ARG A 76 6.51 -11.50 -2.61
N GLN A 77 5.96 -11.50 -1.40
CA GLN A 77 6.42 -12.30 -0.27
C GLN A 77 5.82 -13.71 -0.22
N HIS A 78 5.05 -14.11 -1.24
CA HIS A 78 4.34 -15.40 -1.33
C HIS A 78 3.31 -15.64 -0.20
N LEU A 79 2.77 -14.56 0.38
CA LEU A 79 1.75 -14.61 1.43
C LEU A 79 0.35 -14.57 0.79
N THR A 80 -0.04 -15.67 0.13
CA THR A 80 -1.25 -15.75 -0.71
C THR A 80 -2.53 -15.41 0.04
N THR A 81 -2.76 -16.02 1.20
CA THR A 81 -3.95 -15.74 2.04
C THR A 81 -4.01 -14.28 2.48
N CYS A 82 -2.87 -13.69 2.83
CA CYS A 82 -2.78 -12.27 3.18
C CYS A 82 -3.13 -11.39 1.97
N ALA A 83 -2.60 -11.72 0.79
CA ALA A 83 -2.90 -11.01 -0.45
C ALA A 83 -4.39 -11.06 -0.81
N ASP A 84 -5.04 -12.21 -0.64
CA ASP A 84 -6.49 -12.37 -0.91
C ASP A 84 -7.34 -11.48 -0.01
N HIS A 85 -7.06 -11.45 1.29
CA HIS A 85 -7.73 -10.54 2.20
C HIS A 85 -7.50 -9.06 1.82
N LEU A 86 -6.28 -8.69 1.40
CA LEU A 86 -5.97 -7.33 0.94
C LEU A 86 -6.65 -6.97 -0.38
N ARG A 87 -6.94 -7.94 -1.26
CA ARG A 87 -7.77 -7.72 -2.46
C ARG A 87 -9.22 -7.48 -2.09
N ASN A 88 -9.75 -8.17 -1.07
CA ASN A 88 -11.09 -7.90 -0.55
C ASN A 88 -11.19 -6.46 -0.01
N VAL A 89 -10.14 -5.97 0.67
CA VAL A 89 -10.06 -4.56 1.10
C VAL A 89 -10.22 -3.60 -0.08
N LEU A 90 -9.55 -3.83 -1.21
CA LEU A 90 -9.68 -3.00 -2.41
C LEU A 90 -11.12 -2.95 -2.94
N THR A 91 -11.80 -4.10 -2.98
CA THR A 91 -13.19 -4.21 -3.40
C THR A 91 -14.11 -3.43 -2.46
N SER A 92 -13.93 -3.57 -1.15
CA SER A 92 -14.72 -2.86 -0.14
C SER A 92 -14.52 -1.35 -0.17
N ILE A 93 -13.28 -0.87 -0.35
CA ILE A 93 -12.98 0.56 -0.51
C ILE A 93 -13.65 1.13 -1.77
N ALA A 94 -13.61 0.40 -2.88
CA ALA A 94 -14.26 0.81 -4.13
C ALA A 94 -15.79 0.91 -3.98
N ALA A 95 -16.39 -0.01 -3.21
CA ALA A 95 -17.80 0.01 -2.85
C ALA A 95 -18.17 1.06 -1.79
N GLY A 96 -17.18 1.67 -1.12
CA GLY A 96 -17.41 2.61 -0.01
C GLY A 96 -17.74 1.94 1.33
N ASP A 97 -17.58 0.62 1.44
CA ASP A 97 -17.79 -0.13 2.69
C ASP A 97 -16.49 -0.21 3.49
N PHE A 98 -16.22 0.84 4.25
CA PHE A 98 -14.99 0.96 5.04
C PHE A 98 -14.97 0.03 6.28
N THR A 99 -16.15 -0.36 6.77
CA THR A 99 -16.26 -1.32 7.88
C THR A 99 -15.83 -2.71 7.41
N ALA A 100 -16.31 -3.17 6.25
CA ALA A 100 -15.84 -4.41 5.64
C ALA A 100 -14.35 -4.35 5.26
N ALA A 101 -13.88 -3.17 4.83
CA ALA A 101 -12.46 -2.94 4.58
C ALA A 101 -11.60 -3.15 5.85
N ASP A 102 -11.91 -2.51 6.99
CA ASP A 102 -11.12 -2.70 8.23
C ASP A 102 -11.16 -4.17 8.71
N SER A 103 -12.32 -4.82 8.64
CA SER A 103 -12.46 -6.25 8.97
C SER A 103 -11.54 -7.13 8.10
N SER A 104 -11.48 -6.85 6.80
CA SER A 104 -10.61 -7.58 5.88
C SER A 104 -9.12 -7.30 6.14
N VAL A 105 -8.75 -6.08 6.57
CA VAL A 105 -7.37 -5.79 6.99
C VAL A 105 -7.00 -6.57 8.26
N LEU A 106 -7.92 -6.71 9.22
CA LEU A 106 -7.69 -7.53 10.42
C LEU A 106 -7.44 -9.00 10.06
N GLN A 107 -8.20 -9.55 9.12
CA GLN A 107 -7.98 -10.92 8.62
C GLN A 107 -6.61 -11.05 7.92
N ALA A 108 -6.22 -10.06 7.11
CA ALA A 108 -4.90 -10.03 6.49
C ALA A 108 -3.76 -9.98 7.52
N GLN A 109 -3.93 -9.21 8.61
CA GLN A 109 -2.96 -9.14 9.71
C GLN A 109 -2.87 -10.47 10.47
N ALA A 110 -4.00 -11.13 10.73
CA ALA A 110 -4.03 -12.45 11.34
C ALA A 110 -3.30 -13.49 10.48
N ALA A 111 -3.56 -13.50 9.16
CA ALA A 111 -2.88 -14.38 8.22
C ALA A 111 -1.35 -14.10 8.14
N PHE A 112 -0.94 -12.83 8.22
CA PHE A 112 0.47 -12.44 8.22
C PHE A 112 1.22 -12.91 9.48
N ASN A 113 0.55 -12.88 10.64
CA ASN A 113 1.10 -13.25 11.94
C ASN A 113 0.90 -14.74 12.29
N GLY A 114 0.10 -15.47 11.51
CA GLY A 114 -0.18 -16.90 11.72
C GLY A 114 1.06 -17.78 11.51
N PRO A 115 1.00 -19.05 11.96
CA PRO A 115 2.06 -20.02 11.71
C PRO A 115 2.27 -20.19 10.19
N ARG A 116 3.54 -20.20 9.77
CA ARG A 116 3.98 -20.29 8.37
C ARG A 116 4.47 -21.69 8.05
#